data_AF-A0A0N1N7T3-F1
#
_entry.id   AF-A0A0N1N7T3-F1
#
_cell.length_a   1.000
_cell.length_b   1.000
_cell.length_c   1.000
_cell.angle_alpha   90.00
_cell.angle_beta   90.00
_cell.angle_gamma   90.00
#
_symmetry.space_group_name_H-M   'P 1'
#
loop_
_entity.id
_entity.type
_entity.pdbx_description
1 polymer ?
#
loop_
_entity_poly.entity_id
_entity_poly.type
_entity_poly.pdbx_seq_one_letter_code
_entity_poly.pdbx_strand_id
1 'polypeptide(L)'
;MGTASRFATEPPITHSPTMTATEPTVLATSGGHRVGDRTWLTFDALVHHAVELSGVHGRRPRVMYVGTAIGDAEHFAARMSEAARVAGFDLTPLRLFLPYGNGVRYDTDPGRRPLVHRLVAEGTLPLSHCTDDGVGLVYRGTELVDTVSETPGKGAYVVRREGDRAVEERVEPRLLPAPRH
;
A
#
# COMPACT_ATOMS: atom_id res chain seq x y z
N MET A 1 -17.60 -33.49 25.91
CA MET A 1 -17.02 -32.48 26.82
C MET A 1 -15.51 -32.54 26.64
N GLY A 2 -14.90 -31.50 26.09
CA GLY A 2 -13.45 -31.42 25.86
C GLY A 2 -13.01 -31.40 24.40
N THR A 3 -12.52 -30.25 23.95
CA THR A 3 -11.28 -30.08 23.16
C THR A 3 -10.92 -28.59 23.23
N ALA A 4 -10.32 -28.18 24.35
CA ALA A 4 -9.58 -26.93 24.44
C ALA A 4 -8.10 -27.27 24.28
N SER A 5 -7.45 -26.71 23.25
CA SER A 5 -6.05 -26.26 23.25
C SER A 5 -5.60 -26.04 21.81
N ARG A 6 -4.91 -24.92 21.55
CA ARG A 6 -3.62 -24.87 20.84
C ARG A 6 -3.27 -23.43 20.43
N PHE A 7 -3.04 -22.58 21.42
CA PHE A 7 -2.04 -21.52 21.24
C PHE A 7 -1.06 -21.67 22.39
N ALA A 8 0.07 -22.32 22.09
CA ALA A 8 1.19 -22.37 23.00
C ALA A 8 1.66 -20.93 23.21
N THR A 9 1.73 -20.50 24.46
CA THR A 9 2.23 -19.18 24.83
C THR A 9 3.75 -19.25 24.80
N GLU A 10 4.36 -18.69 23.76
CA GLU A 10 5.79 -18.35 23.81
C GLU A 10 6.03 -17.32 24.93
N PRO A 11 7.22 -17.32 25.56
CA PRO A 11 7.52 -16.36 26.61
C PRO A 11 7.41 -14.93 26.07
N PRO A 12 6.86 -13.99 26.87
CA PRO A 12 6.63 -12.63 26.41
C PRO A 12 7.96 -11.98 26.04
N ILE A 13 8.01 -11.41 24.84
CA ILE A 13 9.07 -10.48 24.42
C ILE A 13 9.12 -9.39 25.49
N THR A 14 10.27 -9.17 26.13
CA THR A 14 10.40 -8.16 27.18
C THR A 14 10.11 -6.78 26.59
N HIS A 15 9.02 -6.17 27.04
CA HIS A 15 8.51 -4.90 26.49
C HIS A 15 9.31 -3.70 26.98
N SER A 16 9.62 -2.80 26.05
CA SER A 16 10.07 -1.44 26.37
C SER A 16 8.96 -0.67 27.10
N PRO A 17 9.29 0.25 28.02
CA PRO A 17 8.36 0.93 28.93
C PRO A 17 7.49 2.02 28.28
N THR A 18 7.13 1.90 27.00
CA THR A 18 6.56 3.00 26.20
C THR A 18 5.40 2.60 25.27
N MET A 19 4.70 1.51 25.53
CA MET A 19 3.45 1.19 24.84
C MET A 19 2.23 1.51 25.70
N THR A 20 1.21 2.11 25.08
CA THR A 20 -0.08 2.45 25.72
C THR A 20 -1.04 1.26 25.78
N ALA A 21 -0.90 0.31 24.84
CA ALA A 21 -1.63 -0.95 24.87
C ALA A 21 -1.02 -1.91 25.90
N THR A 22 -1.86 -2.79 26.45
CA THR A 22 -1.45 -3.79 27.45
C THR A 22 -0.55 -4.90 26.88
N GLU A 23 -0.65 -5.17 25.58
CA GLU A 23 0.13 -6.16 24.85
C GLU A 23 0.20 -5.78 23.35
N PRO A 24 1.10 -6.38 22.55
CA PRO A 24 1.13 -6.15 21.10
C PRO A 24 -0.17 -6.62 20.47
N THR A 25 -0.86 -5.73 19.77
CA THR A 25 -2.16 -6.03 19.15
C THR A 25 -2.07 -5.84 17.63
N VAL A 26 -2.57 -6.82 16.87
CA VAL A 26 -2.66 -6.77 15.41
C VAL A 26 -4.12 -6.86 14.99
N LEU A 27 -4.60 -5.86 14.25
CA LEU A 27 -5.89 -5.89 13.56
C LEU A 27 -5.67 -6.13 12.06
N ALA A 28 -6.06 -7.30 11.57
CA ALA A 28 -5.99 -7.63 10.15
C ALA A 28 -7.33 -7.29 9.47
N THR A 29 -7.31 -6.45 8.44
CA THR A 29 -8.50 -5.98 7.75
C THR A 29 -8.23 -5.68 6.27
N SER A 30 -9.26 -5.83 5.42
CA SER A 30 -9.24 -5.45 4.00
C SER A 30 -9.83 -4.05 3.72
N GLY A 31 -10.16 -3.28 4.77
CA GLY A 31 -10.84 -1.99 4.66
C GLY A 31 -10.36 -0.94 5.67
N GLY A 32 -11.20 0.08 5.89
CA GLY A 32 -10.94 1.17 6.84
C GLY A 32 -10.87 2.57 6.23
N HIS A 33 -11.25 2.71 4.96
CA HIS A 33 -11.30 3.98 4.26
C HIS A 33 -12.66 4.17 3.59
N ARG A 34 -13.10 5.43 3.49
CA ARG A 34 -14.28 5.83 2.73
C ARG A 34 -13.99 7.08 1.89
N VAL A 35 -14.79 7.32 0.86
CA VAL A 35 -14.71 8.56 0.07
C VAL A 35 -15.03 9.75 0.97
N GLY A 36 -14.27 10.83 0.86
CA GLY A 36 -14.50 12.05 1.64
C GLY A 36 -15.33 13.10 0.88
N ASP A 37 -15.91 14.05 1.62
CA ASP A 37 -16.71 15.13 1.02
C ASP A 37 -15.83 16.23 0.39
N ARG A 38 -14.91 16.79 1.18
CA ARG A 38 -13.92 17.80 0.76
C ARG A 38 -12.50 17.25 0.65
N THR A 39 -12.35 15.95 0.86
CA THR A 39 -11.07 15.23 0.87
C THR A 39 -11.21 14.02 -0.03
N TRP A 40 -10.11 13.55 -0.61
CA TRP A 40 -10.16 12.37 -1.48
C TRP A 40 -10.55 11.09 -0.75
N LEU A 41 -10.13 10.95 0.51
CA LEU A 41 -10.44 9.81 1.36
C LEU A 41 -10.50 10.24 2.83
N THR A 42 -11.27 9.50 3.64
CA THR A 42 -11.29 9.62 5.09
C THR A 42 -11.14 8.25 5.74
N PHE A 43 -10.69 8.21 6.99
CA PHE A 43 -10.67 7.00 7.80
C PHE A 43 -12.09 6.63 8.24
N ASP A 44 -12.34 5.32 8.30
CA ASP A 44 -13.61 4.73 8.70
C ASP A 44 -13.44 3.84 9.95
N ALA A 45 -14.53 3.23 10.41
CA ALA A 45 -14.67 2.57 11.70
C ALA A 45 -13.50 1.64 12.07
N LEU A 46 -12.95 0.88 11.13
CA LEU A 46 -11.84 -0.03 11.39
C LEU A 46 -10.54 0.69 11.81
N VAL A 47 -10.23 1.84 11.20
CA VAL A 47 -9.04 2.62 11.57
C VAL A 47 -9.25 3.30 12.93
N HIS A 48 -10.47 3.78 13.20
CA HIS A 48 -10.81 4.32 14.52
C HIS A 48 -10.73 3.25 15.61
N HIS A 49 -11.24 2.05 15.33
CA HIS A 49 -11.14 0.92 16.24
C HIS A 49 -9.70 0.50 16.50
N ALA A 50 -8.83 0.51 15.47
CA ALA A 50 -7.39 0.27 15.64
C ALA A 50 -6.74 1.28 16.61
N VAL A 51 -7.16 2.55 16.55
CA VAL A 51 -6.71 3.60 17.46
C VAL A 51 -7.25 3.37 18.87
N GLU A 52 -8.51 2.98 19.03
CA GLU A 52 -9.08 2.62 20.34
C GLU A 52 -8.32 1.47 21.01
N LEU A 53 -8.03 0.40 20.25
CA LEU A 53 -7.24 -0.74 20.72
C LEU A 53 -5.84 -0.36 21.18
N SER A 54 -5.29 0.76 20.70
CA SER A 54 -3.97 1.25 21.14
C SER A 54 -3.97 1.81 22.57
N GLY A 55 -5.14 2.06 23.18
CA GLY A 55 -5.27 2.62 24.53
C GLY A 55 -4.78 4.08 24.66
N VAL A 56 -4.61 4.80 23.55
CA VAL A 56 -4.12 6.18 23.58
C VAL A 56 -5.22 7.15 24.04
N HIS A 57 -4.92 7.91 25.08
CA HIS A 57 -5.81 8.95 25.63
C HIS A 57 -5.02 10.23 25.94
N GLY A 58 -5.71 11.38 26.01
CA GLY A 58 -5.11 12.66 26.44
C GLY A 58 -4.11 13.31 25.46
N ARG A 59 -3.88 12.69 24.29
CA ARG A 59 -3.06 13.24 23.21
C ARG A 59 -3.55 12.72 21.87
N ARG A 60 -3.10 13.35 20.78
CA ARG A 60 -3.38 12.85 19.43
C ARG A 60 -2.72 11.47 19.22
N PRO A 61 -3.43 10.49 18.64
CA PRO A 61 -2.87 9.20 18.24
C PRO A 61 -1.73 9.39 17.23
N ARG A 62 -0.63 8.68 17.41
CA ARG A 62 0.47 8.64 16.43
C ARG A 62 0.28 7.41 15.55
N VAL A 63 0.16 7.62 14.25
CA VAL A 63 -0.08 6.55 13.26
C VAL A 63 1.07 6.51 12.27
N MET A 64 1.64 5.34 12.01
CA MET A 64 2.58 5.15 10.91
C MET A 64 1.83 4.56 9.72
N TYR A 65 1.96 5.19 8.55
CA TYR A 65 1.44 4.64 7.30
C TYR A 65 2.57 4.00 6.51
N VAL A 66 2.35 2.75 6.07
CA VAL A 66 3.26 2.01 5.20
C VAL A 66 2.49 1.66 3.93
N GLY A 67 2.84 2.28 2.81
CA GLY A 67 2.25 1.98 1.51
C GLY A 67 2.86 0.71 0.93
N THR A 68 2.16 -0.42 0.99
CA THR A 68 2.66 -1.69 0.45
C THR A 68 2.45 -1.78 -1.06
N ALA A 69 1.19 -1.79 -1.50
CA ALA A 69 0.84 -1.95 -2.91
C ALA A 69 1.14 -0.68 -3.72
N ILE A 70 0.78 0.49 -3.20
CA ILE A 70 0.96 1.78 -3.89
C ILE A 70 2.41 2.29 -3.78
N GLY A 71 3.22 1.68 -2.91
CA GLY A 71 4.57 2.16 -2.59
C GLY A 71 4.54 3.53 -1.91
N ASP A 72 5.57 4.34 -2.18
CA ASP A 72 5.77 5.64 -1.53
C ASP A 72 5.19 6.83 -2.32
N ALA A 73 4.17 6.58 -3.14
CA ALA A 73 3.61 7.57 -4.03
C ALA A 73 3.15 8.83 -3.26
N GLU A 74 3.75 9.98 -3.58
CA GLU A 74 3.60 11.22 -2.79
C GLU A 74 2.15 11.67 -2.63
N HIS A 75 1.36 11.61 -3.72
CA HIS A 75 -0.05 11.98 -3.70
C HIS A 75 -0.87 11.09 -2.76
N PHE A 76 -0.53 9.80 -2.63
CA PHE A 76 -1.26 8.88 -1.75
C PHE A 76 -0.87 9.10 -0.29
N ALA A 77 0.43 9.30 -0.02
CA ALA A 77 0.91 9.71 1.29
C ALA A 77 0.25 11.03 1.75
N ALA A 78 0.08 12.00 0.84
CA ALA A 78 -0.60 13.26 1.11
C ALA A 78 -2.09 13.04 1.45
N ARG A 79 -2.80 12.19 0.71
CA ARG A 79 -4.20 11.85 1.00
C ARG A 79 -4.37 11.16 2.35
N MET A 80 -3.48 10.23 2.69
CA MET A 80 -3.47 9.58 4.01
C MET A 80 -3.21 10.60 5.13
N SER A 81 -2.28 11.53 4.90
CA SER A 81 -1.98 12.62 5.84
C SER A 81 -3.17 13.57 6.02
N GLU A 82 -3.90 13.88 4.94
CA GLU A 82 -5.13 14.68 5.01
C GLU A 82 -6.24 13.96 5.79
N ALA A 83 -6.45 12.66 5.53
CA ALA A 83 -7.41 11.85 6.27
C ALA A 83 -7.09 11.79 7.77
N ALA A 84 -5.81 11.62 8.12
CA ALA A 84 -5.34 11.67 9.50
C ALA A 84 -5.57 13.03 10.15
N ARG A 85 -5.29 14.13 9.42
CA ARG A 85 -5.57 15.48 9.92
C ARG A 85 -7.05 15.66 10.24
N VAL A 86 -7.95 15.20 9.38
CA VAL A 86 -9.41 15.24 9.60
C VAL A 86 -9.82 14.37 10.80
N ALA A 87 -9.23 13.18 10.95
CA ALA A 87 -9.51 12.29 12.07
C ALA A 87 -8.88 12.73 13.41
N GLY A 88 -8.05 13.78 13.40
CA GLY A 88 -7.35 14.25 14.60
C GLY A 88 -6.11 13.43 14.96
N PHE A 89 -5.54 12.69 14.02
CA PHE A 89 -4.35 11.85 14.22
C PHE A 89 -3.09 12.56 13.73
N ASP A 90 -1.95 12.20 14.31
CA ASP A 90 -0.62 12.59 13.84
C ASP A 90 -0.02 11.43 13.05
N LEU A 91 -0.12 11.50 11.72
CA LEU A 91 0.33 10.45 10.81
C LEU A 91 1.73 10.75 10.26
N THR A 92 2.60 9.73 10.26
CA THR A 92 3.91 9.76 9.60
C THR A 92 3.94 8.71 8.50
N PRO A 93 4.03 9.09 7.22
CA PRO A 93 4.29 8.15 6.14
C PRO A 93 5.72 7.65 6.24
N LEU A 94 5.89 6.34 6.32
CA LEU A 94 7.19 5.72 6.11
C LEU A 94 7.42 5.63 4.60
N ARG A 95 8.36 6.44 4.09
CA ARG A 95 8.80 6.41 2.69
C ARG A 95 10.15 5.74 2.62
N LEU A 96 10.27 4.65 1.89
CA LEU A 96 11.49 3.86 1.89
C LEU A 96 12.26 3.90 0.57
N PHE A 97 11.59 3.86 -0.59
CA PHE A 97 12.27 3.54 -1.84
C PHE A 97 11.77 4.23 -3.13
N LEU A 98 10.47 4.44 -3.41
CA LEU A 98 10.03 4.74 -4.80
C LEU A 98 9.02 5.90 -4.97
N PRO A 99 9.34 6.96 -5.73
CA PRO A 99 8.45 8.12 -5.94
C PRO A 99 7.41 7.92 -7.07
N TYR A 100 7.10 6.67 -7.43
CA TYR A 100 6.22 6.32 -8.54
C TYR A 100 4.84 5.88 -8.07
N GLY A 101 3.83 5.99 -8.94
CA GLY A 101 2.58 5.26 -8.75
C GLY A 101 2.81 3.78 -9.00
N ASN A 102 2.04 2.92 -8.35
CA ASN A 102 2.12 1.47 -8.55
C ASN A 102 0.73 0.86 -8.79
N GLY A 103 0.55 0.26 -9.97
CA GLY A 103 -0.65 -0.41 -10.40
C GLY A 103 -0.45 -1.92 -10.48
N VAL A 104 -0.47 -2.59 -9.33
CA VAL A 104 -0.38 -4.07 -9.27
C VAL A 104 -1.63 -4.72 -9.84
N ARG A 105 -1.55 -5.98 -10.27
CA ARG A 105 -2.69 -6.78 -10.76
C ARG A 105 -3.44 -6.12 -11.92
N TYR A 106 -2.68 -5.62 -12.89
CA TYR A 106 -3.15 -4.72 -13.95
C TYR A 106 -4.10 -5.40 -14.95
N ASP A 107 -4.02 -6.72 -15.05
CA ASP A 107 -4.80 -7.60 -15.90
C ASP A 107 -6.06 -8.19 -15.25
N THR A 108 -6.20 -8.15 -13.93
CA THR A 108 -7.29 -8.83 -13.22
C THR A 108 -8.63 -8.10 -13.33
N ASP A 109 -8.62 -6.77 -13.24
CA ASP A 109 -9.82 -5.93 -13.25
C ASP A 109 -9.84 -5.07 -14.52
N PRO A 110 -10.80 -5.27 -15.44
CA PRO A 110 -10.90 -4.48 -16.68
C PRO A 110 -11.00 -2.97 -16.45
N GLY A 111 -11.51 -2.52 -15.30
CA GLY A 111 -11.60 -1.11 -14.94
C GLY A 111 -10.28 -0.49 -14.49
N ARG A 112 -9.30 -1.31 -14.09
CA ARG A 112 -8.00 -0.87 -13.53
C ARG A 112 -7.20 -0.05 -14.53
N ARG A 113 -6.99 -0.60 -15.72
CA ARG A 113 -6.14 0.01 -16.77
C ARG A 113 -6.71 1.34 -17.25
N PRO A 114 -8.01 1.45 -17.61
CA PRO A 114 -8.63 2.75 -17.91
C PRO A 114 -8.56 3.76 -16.76
N LEU A 115 -8.71 3.31 -15.50
CA LEU A 115 -8.61 4.19 -14.34
C LEU A 115 -7.20 4.75 -14.17
N VAL A 116 -6.17 3.90 -14.23
CA VAL A 116 -4.77 4.35 -14.12
C VAL A 116 -4.44 5.35 -15.23
N HIS A 117 -4.82 5.06 -16.48
CA HIS A 117 -4.62 5.99 -17.60
C HIS A 117 -5.27 7.34 -17.34
N ARG A 118 -6.52 7.36 -16.89
CA ARG A 118 -7.23 8.60 -16.56
C ARG A 118 -6.52 9.39 -15.47
N LEU A 119 -6.18 8.73 -14.35
CA LEU A 119 -5.56 9.41 -13.23
C LEU A 119 -4.15 9.93 -13.56
N VAL A 120 -3.39 9.23 -14.41
CA VAL A 120 -2.09 9.72 -14.90
C VAL A 120 -2.29 10.91 -15.85
N ALA A 121 -3.27 10.83 -16.77
CA ALA A 121 -3.58 11.92 -17.70
C ALA A 121 -4.00 13.21 -16.97
N GLU A 122 -4.79 13.07 -15.90
CA GLU A 122 -5.23 14.16 -15.02
C GLU A 122 -4.11 14.70 -14.11
N GLY A 123 -2.94 14.02 -14.04
CA GLY A 123 -1.86 14.36 -13.12
C GLY A 123 -2.12 13.97 -11.66
N THR A 124 -3.19 13.21 -11.42
CA THR A 124 -3.55 12.67 -10.12
C THR A 124 -2.60 11.56 -9.67
N LEU A 125 -2.19 10.70 -10.59
CA LEU A 125 -1.08 9.76 -10.43
C LEU A 125 0.17 10.32 -11.12
N PRO A 126 1.37 10.18 -10.54
CA PRO A 126 2.63 10.48 -11.21
C PRO A 126 2.92 9.38 -12.26
N LEU A 127 4.14 9.40 -12.83
CA LEU A 127 4.65 8.24 -13.56
C LEU A 127 4.38 6.97 -12.74
N SER A 128 3.70 6.01 -13.36
CA SER A 128 3.20 4.83 -12.69
C SER A 128 3.75 3.57 -13.34
N HIS A 129 4.32 2.69 -12.53
CA HIS A 129 4.66 1.35 -12.96
C HIS A 129 3.48 0.43 -12.66
N CYS A 130 3.12 -0.45 -13.60
CA CYS A 130 2.02 -1.38 -13.42
C CYS A 130 2.50 -2.79 -13.74
N THR A 131 1.96 -3.78 -13.02
CA THR A 131 2.32 -5.18 -13.19
C THR A 131 1.07 -6.03 -13.32
N ASP A 132 1.07 -6.93 -14.28
CA ASP A 132 0.11 -8.03 -14.30
C ASP A 132 0.36 -8.99 -13.11
N ASP A 133 -0.61 -9.86 -12.82
CA ASP A 133 -0.43 -10.93 -11.82
C ASP A 133 0.81 -11.78 -12.14
N GLY A 134 1.67 -11.99 -11.12
CA GLY A 134 2.91 -12.76 -11.24
C GLY A 134 4.11 -11.99 -11.83
N VAL A 135 3.98 -10.68 -12.06
CA VAL A 135 5.08 -9.83 -12.55
C VAL A 135 5.68 -8.99 -11.42
N GLY A 136 7.01 -9.01 -11.35
CA GLY A 136 7.82 -8.25 -10.41
C GLY A 136 8.66 -7.17 -11.10
N LEU A 137 8.95 -6.11 -10.35
CA LEU A 137 9.83 -5.01 -10.75
C LEU A 137 11.07 -5.01 -9.86
N VAL A 138 12.25 -4.91 -10.45
CA VAL A 138 13.52 -4.89 -9.72
C VAL A 138 14.10 -3.48 -9.78
N TYR A 139 14.25 -2.87 -8.61
CA TYR A 139 14.87 -1.56 -8.48
C TYR A 139 16.25 -1.66 -7.84
N ARG A 140 17.16 -0.77 -8.25
CA ARG A 140 18.40 -0.46 -7.50
C ARG A 140 18.32 0.99 -7.05
N GLY A 141 18.12 1.20 -5.75
CA GLY A 141 17.66 2.50 -5.26
C GLY A 141 16.28 2.81 -5.83
N THR A 142 16.16 3.92 -6.56
CA THR A 142 14.92 4.33 -7.24
C THR A 142 14.87 3.96 -8.72
N GLU A 143 15.95 3.41 -9.29
CA GLU A 143 16.05 3.12 -10.72
C GLU A 143 15.46 1.73 -11.02
N LEU A 144 14.52 1.64 -11.98
CA LEU A 144 13.99 0.37 -12.47
C LEU A 144 15.03 -0.27 -13.39
N VAL A 145 15.60 -1.41 -12.98
CA VAL A 145 16.72 -2.05 -13.69
C VAL A 145 16.37 -3.39 -14.32
N ASP A 146 15.28 -4.04 -13.90
CA ASP A 146 14.80 -5.30 -14.49
C ASP A 146 13.30 -5.47 -14.24
N THR A 147 12.65 -6.25 -15.10
CA THR A 147 11.27 -6.72 -14.90
C THR A 147 11.25 -8.23 -15.07
N VAL A 148 10.60 -8.92 -14.15
CA VAL A 148 10.62 -10.39 -14.08
C VAL A 148 9.20 -10.93 -14.00
N SER A 149 8.99 -12.13 -14.55
CA SER A 149 7.70 -12.81 -14.43
C SER A 149 7.87 -14.25 -14.01
N GLU A 150 6.97 -14.76 -13.19
CA GLU A 150 6.82 -16.20 -12.93
C GLU A 150 5.86 -16.88 -13.93
N THR A 151 5.11 -16.09 -14.69
CA THR A 151 4.10 -16.57 -15.65
C THR A 151 4.41 -16.09 -17.08
N PRO A 152 4.48 -16.99 -18.08
CA PRO A 152 4.67 -16.59 -19.48
C PRO A 152 3.56 -15.64 -19.99
N GLY A 153 3.95 -14.65 -20.80
CA GLY A 153 3.01 -13.75 -21.49
C GLY A 153 2.47 -12.58 -20.65
N LYS A 154 2.79 -12.51 -19.35
CA LYS A 154 2.42 -11.38 -18.48
C LYS A 154 3.34 -10.18 -18.69
N GLY A 155 2.88 -8.98 -18.38
CA GLY A 155 3.58 -7.72 -18.65
C GLY A 155 3.83 -6.83 -17.43
N ALA A 156 4.88 -6.03 -17.53
CA ALA A 156 5.02 -4.79 -16.80
C ALA A 156 4.75 -3.62 -17.75
N TYR A 157 4.32 -2.48 -17.19
CA TYR A 157 3.96 -1.30 -17.96
C TYR A 157 4.43 -0.03 -17.26
N VAL A 158 4.92 0.92 -18.05
CA VAL A 158 5.21 2.28 -17.61
C VAL A 158 4.10 3.18 -18.18
N VAL A 159 3.29 3.76 -17.31
CA VAL A 159 2.26 4.73 -17.68
C VAL A 159 2.74 6.12 -17.31
N ARG A 160 2.87 6.99 -18.31
CA ARG A 160 3.39 8.35 -18.15
C ARG A 160 2.46 9.36 -18.80
N ARG A 161 2.43 10.57 -18.23
CA ARG A 161 1.64 11.68 -18.78
C ARG A 161 2.40 12.32 -19.94
N GLU A 162 1.73 12.51 -21.06
CA GLU A 162 2.19 13.34 -22.18
C GLU A 162 1.10 14.36 -22.53
N GLY A 163 1.31 15.64 -22.24
CA GLY A 163 0.24 16.63 -22.43
C GLY A 163 -0.97 16.31 -21.53
N ASP A 164 -2.16 16.18 -22.11
CA ASP A 164 -3.42 15.85 -21.44
C ASP A 164 -3.79 14.36 -21.51
N ARG A 165 -2.89 13.50 -22.01
CA ARG A 165 -3.12 12.06 -22.16
C ARG A 165 -2.12 11.23 -21.35
N ALA A 166 -2.51 9.99 -21.08
CA ALA A 166 -1.58 8.96 -20.63
C ALA A 166 -1.04 8.17 -21.84
N VAL A 167 0.24 7.88 -21.81
CA VAL A 167 0.92 6.97 -22.73
C VAL A 167 1.45 5.80 -21.92
N GLU A 168 1.16 4.61 -22.42
CA GLU A 168 1.61 3.37 -21.81
C GLU A 168 2.65 2.70 -22.70
N GLU A 169 3.74 2.27 -22.07
CA GLU A 169 4.79 1.47 -22.68
C GLU A 169 4.85 0.12 -21.95
N ARG A 170 4.75 -0.97 -22.70
CA ARG A 170 4.96 -2.31 -22.15
C ARG A 170 6.46 -2.56 -22.01
N VAL A 171 6.88 -2.99 -20.82
CA VAL A 171 8.23 -3.44 -20.52
C VAL A 171 8.19 -4.95 -20.41
N GLU A 172 8.75 -5.65 -21.41
CA GLU A 172 8.65 -7.11 -21.48
C GLU A 172 9.43 -7.78 -20.34
N PRO A 173 8.76 -8.53 -19.45
CA PRO A 173 9.44 -9.17 -18.34
C PRO A 173 10.23 -10.40 -18.78
N ARG A 174 11.40 -10.58 -18.17
CA ARG A 174 12.15 -11.83 -18.29
C ARG A 174 11.50 -12.92 -17.45
N LEU A 175 11.16 -14.05 -18.08
CA LEU A 175 10.62 -15.21 -17.38
C LEU A 175 11.67 -15.81 -16.41
N LEU A 176 11.28 -16.03 -15.17
CA LEU A 176 12.10 -16.71 -14.17
C LEU A 176 12.04 -18.22 -14.35
N PRO A 177 13.15 -18.94 -14.10
CA PRO A 177 13.14 -20.39 -14.07
C PRO A 177 12.25 -20.89 -12.93
N ALA A 178 11.68 -22.08 -13.10
CA ALA A 178 11.00 -22.76 -12.01
C ALA A 178 11.93 -22.89 -10.78
N PRO A 179 11.40 -22.75 -9.55
CA PRO A 179 12.19 -22.93 -8.35
C PRO A 179 12.85 -24.31 -8.35
N ARG A 180 14.12 -24.37 -7.96
CA ARG A 180 14.80 -25.62 -7.69
C ARG A 180 14.44 -26.02 -6.26
N HIS A 181 13.59 -27.03 -6.10
CA HIS A 181 13.27 -27.65 -4.81
C HIS A 181 14.17 -28.85 -4.56
#